data_AF-A0A4W5KHQ7-F1
#
_entry.id   AF-A0A4W5KHQ7-F1
#
_cell.length_a   1.000
_cell.length_b   1.000
_cell.length_c   1.000
_cell.angle_alpha   90.00
_cell.angle_beta   90.00
_cell.angle_gamma   90.00
#
_symmetry.space_group_name_H-M   'P 1'
#
loop_
_entity.id
_entity.type
_entity.pdbx_description
1 polymer ?
#
loop_
_entity_poly.entity_id
_entity_poly.type
_entity_poly.pdbx_seq_one_letter_code
_entity_poly.pdbx_strand_id
1 'polypeptide(L)'
;MYFVWLSLWDIKGLYSGCCNGVLYVIQVLFWGLRELKKVQLLSVDRPQVFIECAGKGLRSSVIQSYKNNPNFTTLVDAFDLELPENENLHPPLNISVVDWRAFGRSTLVGNYVINNLKPFKYTPPALSAPTSPLGPQSRESKSQILPSFLL
;
A
#
# COMPACT_ATOMS: atom_id res chain seq x y z
N MET A 1 -7.10 -0.15 13.86
CA MET A 1 -7.25 0.26 12.44
C MET A 1 -5.92 0.84 11.98
N TYR A 2 -5.36 0.34 10.89
CA TYR A 2 -4.09 0.74 10.29
C TYR A 2 -4.38 1.71 9.14
N PHE A 3 -3.97 2.97 9.25
CA PHE A 3 -4.14 3.93 8.16
C PHE A 3 -2.97 3.80 7.19
N VAL A 4 -3.02 2.74 6.38
CA VAL A 4 -2.08 2.49 5.27
C VAL A 4 -2.88 2.57 3.98
N TRP A 5 -2.65 3.61 3.18
CA TRP A 5 -3.24 3.68 1.84
C TRP A 5 -2.30 2.99 0.86
N LEU A 6 -2.87 2.12 0.01
CA LEU A 6 -2.13 1.34 -0.97
C LEU A 6 -2.63 1.73 -2.35
N SER A 7 -1.69 2.00 -3.26
CA SER A 7 -1.98 2.14 -4.68
C SER A 7 -1.01 1.29 -5.49
N LEU A 8 -1.57 0.54 -6.43
CA LEU A 8 -0.82 -0.30 -7.35
C LEU A 8 -0.87 0.37 -8.73
N TRP A 9 0.30 0.71 -9.29
CA TRP A 9 0.41 1.32 -10.60
C TRP A 9 1.13 0.36 -11.54
N ASP A 10 0.56 0.16 -12.72
CA ASP A 10 1.11 -0.69 -13.78
C ASP A 10 2.07 0.15 -14.65
N ILE A 11 3.36 -0.21 -14.68
CA ILE A 11 4.32 0.43 -15.59
C ILE A 11 4.31 -0.37 -16.89
N LYS A 12 3.29 -0.13 -17.72
CA LYS A 12 3.30 -0.61 -19.11
C LYS A 12 4.33 0.20 -19.90
N GLY A 13 5.53 -0.34 -20.09
CA GLY A 13 6.49 0.28 -21.01
C GLY A 13 7.95 -0.15 -21.01
N LEU A 14 8.43 -1.01 -20.11
CA LEU A 14 9.88 -1.30 -20.03
C LEU A 14 10.35 -2.73 -20.34
N TYR A 15 9.46 -3.72 -20.45
CA TYR A 15 9.88 -5.11 -20.67
C TYR A 15 9.11 -5.76 -21.82
N SER A 16 9.66 -5.61 -23.01
CA SER A 16 9.50 -6.56 -24.10
C SER A 16 10.76 -7.43 -24.10
N GLY A 17 10.66 -8.68 -23.63
CA GLY A 17 11.75 -9.64 -23.74
C GLY A 17 11.87 -10.62 -22.57
N CYS A 18 11.44 -11.86 -22.81
CA CYS A 18 11.88 -13.11 -22.17
C CYS A 18 11.24 -13.66 -20.89
N CYS A 19 10.52 -12.91 -20.04
CA CYS A 19 9.80 -13.50 -18.89
C CYS A 19 8.29 -13.15 -18.93
N ASN A 20 7.41 -14.12 -18.61
CA ASN A 20 5.94 -13.97 -18.62
C ASN A 20 5.40 -13.05 -17.49
N GLY A 21 6.19 -12.11 -17.00
CA GLY A 21 5.88 -11.22 -15.88
C GLY A 21 5.65 -9.78 -16.32
N VAL A 22 4.71 -9.11 -15.68
CA VAL A 22 4.45 -7.67 -15.80
C VAL A 22 5.06 -6.97 -14.58
N LEU A 23 5.75 -5.86 -14.82
CA LEU A 23 6.32 -5.03 -13.75
C LEU A 23 5.26 -4.10 -13.16
N TYR A 24 5.05 -4.21 -11.86
CA TYR A 24 4.16 -3.35 -11.09
C TYR A 24 4.92 -2.56 -10.06
N VAL A 25 4.40 -1.38 -9.72
CA VAL A 25 4.87 -0.59 -8.58
C VAL A 25 3.78 -0.50 -7.55
N ILE A 26 4.09 -0.97 -6.35
CA ILE A 26 3.23 -0.73 -5.18
C ILE A 26 3.74 0.52 -4.50
N GLN A 27 2.88 1.54 -4.44
CA GLN A 27 3.09 2.73 -3.65
C GLN A 27 2.24 2.67 -2.39
N VAL A 28 2.87 2.96 -1.26
CA VAL A 28 2.28 2.87 0.08
C VAL A 28 2.34 4.23 0.75
N LEU A 29 1.22 4.68 1.30
CA LEU A 29 1.12 5.84 2.16
C LEU A 29 0.94 5.40 3.62
N PHE A 30 1.95 5.63 4.43
CA PHE A 30 2.03 5.41 5.86
C PHE A 30 1.54 6.64 6.63
N TRP A 31 0.25 6.71 6.94
CA TRP A 31 -0.26 7.82 7.77
C TRP A 31 0.04 7.58 9.25
N GLY A 32 -0.48 6.49 9.80
CA GLY A 32 -0.33 6.20 11.22
C GLY A 32 -1.06 4.94 11.65
N LEU A 33 -0.81 4.54 12.89
CA LEU A 33 -1.41 3.36 13.52
C LEU A 33 -2.43 3.82 14.56
N ARG A 34 -3.56 3.14 14.70
CA ARG A 34 -4.52 3.43 15.78
C ARG A 34 -5.02 2.14 16.41
N GLU A 35 -5.36 2.23 17.68
CA GLU A 35 -5.98 1.14 18.46
C GLU A 35 -5.16 -0.15 18.48
N LEU A 36 -3.83 -0.05 18.48
CA LEU A 36 -2.96 -1.22 18.66
C LEU A 36 -3.23 -1.88 20.02
N LYS A 37 -3.54 -3.18 19.99
CA LYS A 37 -3.77 -3.98 21.20
C LYS A 37 -2.45 -4.22 21.93
N LYS A 38 -2.53 -4.38 23.26
CA LYS A 38 -1.39 -4.83 24.06
C LYS A 38 -0.99 -6.24 23.63
N VAL A 39 0.32 -6.48 23.59
CA VAL A 39 0.88 -7.79 23.25
C VAL A 39 1.68 -8.28 24.42
N GLN A 40 1.39 -9.49 24.90
CA GLN A 40 2.02 -10.08 26.10
C GLN A 40 1.88 -9.15 27.32
N LEU A 41 0.69 -8.59 27.55
CA LEU A 41 0.37 -7.63 28.63
C LEU A 41 1.13 -6.29 28.58
N LEU A 42 2.02 -6.09 27.62
CA LEU A 42 2.82 -4.88 27.46
C LEU A 42 2.19 -3.95 26.41
N SER A 43 2.28 -2.64 26.66
CA SER A 43 1.88 -1.62 25.68
C SER A 43 2.87 -1.57 24.53
N VAL A 44 2.37 -1.33 23.32
CA VAL A 44 3.18 -1.02 22.15
C VAL A 44 3.82 0.36 22.32
N ASP A 45 5.09 0.49 21.94
CA ASP A 45 5.86 1.72 22.09
C ASP A 45 6.51 2.17 20.78
N ARG A 46 7.24 1.26 20.11
CA ARG A 46 7.99 1.58 18.90
C ARG A 46 7.60 0.69 17.70
N PRO A 47 6.37 0.86 17.19
CA PRO A 47 5.89 0.03 16.10
C PRO A 47 6.51 0.42 14.75
N GLN A 48 6.67 -0.58 13.90
CA GLN A 48 7.05 -0.47 12.49
C GLN A 48 6.15 -1.37 11.64
N VAL A 49 5.70 -0.86 10.50
CA VAL A 49 4.96 -1.62 9.49
C VAL A 49 5.91 -2.16 8.44
N PHE A 50 5.68 -3.42 8.06
CA PHE A 50 6.31 -4.15 6.97
C PHE A 50 5.26 -4.47 5.92
N ILE A 51 5.59 -4.20 4.67
CA ILE A 51 4.77 -4.52 3.50
C ILE A 51 5.56 -5.51 2.66
N GLU A 52 4.96 -6.65 2.32
CA GLU A 52 5.63 -7.69 1.53
C GLU A 52 4.66 -8.31 0.54
N CYS A 53 5.11 -8.51 -0.70
CA CYS A 53 4.40 -9.21 -1.76
C CYS A 53 5.41 -9.82 -2.72
N ALA A 54 5.19 -11.08 -3.10
CA ALA A 54 6.06 -11.81 -4.02
C ALA A 54 7.55 -11.82 -3.61
N GLY A 55 7.85 -11.83 -2.30
CA GLY A 55 9.23 -11.78 -1.79
C GLY A 55 9.92 -10.42 -1.90
N LYS A 56 9.21 -9.39 -2.38
CA LYS A 56 9.66 -8.00 -2.39
C LYS A 56 8.82 -7.18 -1.41
N GLY A 57 9.36 -6.06 -0.95
CA GLY A 57 8.66 -5.27 0.05
C GLY A 57 9.43 -4.07 0.52
N LEU A 58 8.81 -3.35 1.45
CA LEU A 58 9.39 -2.18 2.09
C LEU A 58 9.00 -2.11 3.56
N ARG A 59 9.67 -1.24 4.30
CA ARG A 59 9.43 -1.01 5.73
C ARG A 59 9.20 0.48 5.95
N SER A 60 8.18 0.79 6.72
CA SER A 60 7.96 2.16 7.19
C SER A 60 9.09 2.64 8.12
N SER A 61 9.14 3.94 8.40
CA SER A 61 9.91 4.47 9.52
C SER A 61 9.44 3.87 10.86
N VAL A 62 10.33 3.71 11.83
CA VAL A 62 9.93 3.33 13.20
C VAL A 62 9.25 4.53 13.87
N ILE A 63 8.04 4.35 14.38
CA ILE A 63 7.41 5.34 15.26
C ILE A 63 8.17 5.34 16.59
N GLN A 64 8.73 6.47 17.01
CA GLN A 64 9.58 6.51 18.21
C GLN A 64 8.79 6.49 19.53
N SER A 65 7.55 7.00 19.51
CA SER A 65 6.66 6.97 20.68
C SER A 65 5.21 6.92 20.22
N TYR A 66 4.65 5.71 20.17
CA TYR A 66 3.28 5.47 19.73
C TYR A 66 2.23 6.20 20.58
N LYS A 67 2.47 6.33 21.89
CA LYS A 67 1.55 7.02 22.81
C LYS A 67 1.45 8.52 22.54
N ASN A 68 2.56 9.14 22.13
CA ASN A 68 2.64 10.59 21.95
C ASN A 68 2.31 11.01 20.51
N ASN A 69 2.90 10.31 19.54
CA ASN A 69 2.66 10.55 18.12
C ASN A 69 2.55 9.23 17.36
N PRO A 70 1.33 8.75 17.11
CA PRO A 70 1.10 7.48 16.42
C PRO A 70 1.20 7.58 14.88
N ASN A 71 1.84 8.62 14.33
CA ASN A 71 2.03 8.83 12.89
C ASN A 71 3.48 8.54 12.46
N PHE A 72 3.63 8.12 11.21
CA PHE A 72 4.95 7.87 10.62
C PHE A 72 5.63 9.17 10.19
N THR A 73 6.96 9.14 10.14
CA THR A 73 7.77 10.28 9.67
C THR A 73 7.94 10.26 8.16
N THR A 74 8.12 9.06 7.59
CA THR A 74 8.10 8.85 6.14
C THR A 74 6.71 8.46 5.72
N LEU A 75 6.04 9.34 4.97
CA LEU A 75 4.64 9.15 4.59
C LEU A 75 4.50 8.28 3.36
N VAL A 76 5.33 8.43 2.33
CA VAL A 76 5.17 7.68 1.06
C VAL A 76 6.44 6.93 0.74
N ASP A 77 6.29 5.68 0.32
CA ASP A 77 7.37 4.85 -0.21
C ASP A 77 6.82 3.88 -1.27
N ALA A 78 7.68 3.32 -2.12
CA ALA A 78 7.27 2.44 -3.21
C ALA A 78 8.31 1.36 -3.51
N PHE A 79 7.85 0.24 -4.06
CA PHE A 79 8.73 -0.83 -4.52
C PHE A 79 8.20 -1.50 -5.79
N ASP A 80 9.13 -1.95 -6.62
CA ASP A 80 8.84 -2.61 -7.89
C ASP A 80 8.77 -4.12 -7.69
N LEU A 81 7.77 -4.78 -8.27
CA LEU A 81 7.65 -6.22 -8.28
C LEU A 81 7.19 -6.77 -9.61
N GLU A 82 7.60 -8.01 -9.89
CA GLU A 82 7.19 -8.73 -11.09
C GLU A 82 6.05 -9.67 -10.71
N LEU A 83 4.91 -9.51 -11.38
CA LEU A 83 3.73 -10.36 -11.16
C LEU A 83 3.32 -11.03 -12.48
N PRO A 84 2.68 -12.21 -12.42
CA PRO A 84 2.10 -12.82 -13.61
C PRO A 84 1.11 -11.89 -14.31
N GLU A 85 1.00 -11.99 -15.63
CA GLU A 85 -0.04 -11.27 -16.41
C GLU A 85 -1.45 -11.65 -15.95
N ASN A 86 -1.65 -12.92 -15.57
CA ASN A 86 -2.90 -13.37 -15.01
C ASN A 86 -3.09 -12.86 -13.57
N GLU A 87 -3.92 -11.84 -13.42
CA GLU A 87 -4.23 -11.18 -12.15
C GLU A 87 -4.82 -12.11 -11.08
N ASN A 88 -5.37 -13.28 -11.45
CA ASN A 88 -5.85 -14.27 -10.46
C ASN A 88 -4.71 -15.03 -9.77
N LEU A 89 -3.50 -14.97 -10.34
CA LEU A 89 -2.30 -15.61 -9.82
C LEU A 89 -1.41 -14.62 -9.08
N HIS A 90 -1.87 -13.39 -8.86
CA HIS A 90 -1.14 -12.43 -8.05
C HIS A 90 -1.05 -12.95 -6.60
N PRO A 91 0.15 -12.99 -6.02
CA PRO A 91 0.34 -13.42 -4.65
C PRO A 91 -0.27 -12.41 -3.67
N PRO A 92 -0.61 -12.84 -2.44
CA PRO A 92 -1.15 -11.94 -1.45
C PRO A 92 -0.13 -10.86 -1.04
N LEU A 93 -0.62 -9.68 -0.69
CA LEU A 93 0.17 -8.63 -0.06
C LEU A 93 -0.02 -8.73 1.46
N ASN A 94 1.09 -8.91 2.15
CA ASN A 94 1.16 -9.03 3.59
C ASN A 94 1.53 -7.69 4.23
N ILE A 95 0.77 -7.30 5.26
CA ILE A 95 0.98 -6.10 6.07
C ILE A 95 1.18 -6.55 7.51
N SER A 96 2.38 -6.34 8.04
CA SER A 96 2.72 -6.76 9.41
C SER A 96 3.17 -5.59 10.24
N VAL A 97 2.72 -5.52 11.49
CA VAL A 97 3.13 -4.51 12.46
C VAL A 97 3.95 -5.16 13.55
N VAL A 98 5.17 -4.67 13.75
CA VAL A 98 6.12 -5.21 14.72
C VAL A 98 6.50 -4.10 15.70
N ASP A 99 6.42 -4.39 17.00
CA ASP A 99 6.88 -3.51 18.07
C ASP A 99 8.35 -3.81 18.39
N TRP A 100 9.22 -2.80 18.24
CA TRP A 100 10.64 -2.90 18.55
C TRP A 100 10.89 -2.62 20.03
N ARG A 101 11.45 -3.60 20.73
CA ARG A 101 11.74 -3.53 22.16
C ARG A 101 13.25 -3.42 22.42
N ALA A 102 13.62 -3.29 23.69
CA ALA A 102 15.02 -3.29 24.09
C ALA A 102 15.72 -4.62 23.76
N PHE A 103 17.05 -4.59 23.69
CA PHE A 103 17.90 -5.77 23.50
C PHE A 103 17.63 -6.55 22.20
N GLY A 104 17.30 -5.86 21.12
CA GLY A 104 17.07 -6.48 19.80
C GLY A 104 15.80 -7.32 19.72
N ARG A 105 14.97 -7.33 20.77
CA ARG A 105 13.71 -8.09 20.78
C ARG A 105 12.65 -7.36 19.96
N SER A 106 11.84 -8.12 19.26
CA SER A 106 10.68 -7.61 18.53
C SER A 106 9.47 -8.50 18.80
N THR A 107 8.27 -7.95 18.62
CA THR A 107 7.03 -8.70 18.82
C THR A 107 6.01 -8.31 17.75
N LEU A 108 5.41 -9.30 17.10
CA LEU A 108 4.33 -9.08 16.15
C LEU A 108 3.09 -8.56 16.89
N VAL A 109 2.62 -7.37 16.50
CA VAL A 109 1.44 -6.71 17.05
C VAL A 109 0.19 -7.06 16.27
N GLY A 110 0.33 -7.17 14.96
CA GLY A 110 -0.78 -7.52 14.09
C GLY A 110 -0.32 -7.83 12.68
N ASN A 111 -1.17 -8.56 11.99
CA ASN A 111 -0.94 -9.01 10.63
C ASN A 111 -2.26 -8.88 9.86
N TYR A 112 -2.15 -8.40 8.62
CA TYR A 112 -3.27 -8.26 7.71
C TYR A 112 -2.83 -8.68 6.32
N VAL A 113 -3.68 -9.43 5.62
CA VAL A 113 -3.36 -10.00 4.31
C VAL A 113 -4.41 -9.57 3.29
N ILE A 114 -3.94 -8.96 2.20
CA ILE A 114 -4.74 -8.64 1.03
C ILE A 114 -4.54 -9.75 0.00
N ASN A 115 -5.57 -10.57 -0.19
CA ASN A 115 -5.51 -11.70 -1.12
C ASN A 115 -5.70 -11.30 -2.59
N ASN A 116 -6.19 -10.09 -2.86
CA ASN A 116 -6.51 -9.64 -4.20
C ASN A 116 -6.10 -8.18 -4.40
N LEU A 117 -5.17 -7.95 -5.33
CA LEU A 117 -4.63 -6.63 -5.64
C LEU A 117 -5.44 -5.85 -6.69
N LYS A 118 -6.36 -6.52 -7.40
CA LYS A 118 -7.17 -5.90 -8.46
C LYS A 118 -7.87 -4.60 -8.04
N PRO A 119 -8.48 -4.48 -6.84
CA PRO A 119 -9.15 -3.24 -6.43
C PRO A 119 -8.21 -2.05 -6.26
N PHE A 120 -6.90 -2.30 -6.08
CA PHE A 120 -5.90 -1.28 -5.85
C PHE A 120 -5.19 -0.83 -7.13
N LYS A 121 -5.49 -1.47 -8.27
CA LYS A 121 -4.91 -1.15 -9.57
C LYS A 121 -5.43 0.20 -10.05
N TYR A 122 -4.53 1.17 -10.12
CA TYR A 122 -4.80 2.45 -10.75
C TYR A 122 -4.74 2.31 -12.28
N THR A 123 -5.79 2.76 -12.95
CA THR A 123 -5.81 2.93 -14.40
C THR A 123 -5.91 4.43 -14.70
N PRO A 124 -4.91 5.04 -15.34
CA PRO A 124 -5.01 6.44 -15.71
C PRO A 124 -6.23 6.64 -16.62
N PRO A 125 -7.06 7.67 -16.39
CA PRO A 125 -8.14 7.99 -17.29
C PRO A 125 -7.56 8.25 -18.68
N ALA A 126 -8.18 7.65 -19.71
CA ALA A 126 -7.81 7.95 -21.08
C ALA A 126 -7.91 9.46 -21.27
N LEU A 127 -6.80 10.10 -21.64
CA LEU A 127 -6.79 11.50 -22.05
C LEU A 127 -7.77 11.62 -23.22
N SER A 128 -8.98 12.11 -22.94
CA SER A 128 -9.93 12.44 -23.98
C SER A 128 -9.25 13.52 -24.83
N ALA A 129 -8.89 13.17 -26.06
CA ALA A 129 -8.39 14.13 -27.04
C ALA A 129 -9.30 15.37 -27.02
N PRO A 130 -8.75 16.60 -27.14
CA PRO A 130 -9.55 17.82 -27.08
C PRO A 130 -10.65 17.73 -28.14
N THR A 131 -11.87 17.45 -27.67
CA THR A 131 -13.05 17.34 -28.51
C THR A 131 -13.47 18.77 -28.81
N SER A 132 -13.50 19.10 -30.09
CA SER A 132 -14.01 20.36 -30.62
C SER A 132 -15.35 20.75 -29.97
N PRO A 133 -15.60 22.06 -29.74
CA PRO A 133 -16.71 22.48 -28.91
C PRO A 133 -18.02 22.37 -29.69
N LEU A 134 -18.96 21.53 -29.24
CA LEU A 134 -20.40 21.69 -29.49
C LEU A 134 -21.21 20.82 -28.51
N GLY A 135 -21.97 21.46 -27.62
CA GLY A 135 -23.12 20.89 -26.91
C GLY A 135 -22.95 20.70 -25.39
N PRO A 136 -23.86 21.23 -24.55
CA PRO A 136 -23.81 21.07 -23.10
C PRO A 136 -24.28 19.66 -22.72
N GLN A 137 -23.34 18.74 -22.53
CA GLN A 137 -23.59 17.56 -21.70
C GLN A 137 -22.93 17.78 -20.35
N SER A 138 -23.76 17.81 -19.31
CA SER A 138 -23.39 17.77 -17.91
C SER A 138 -22.54 16.52 -17.63
N ARG A 139 -21.22 16.64 -17.81
CA ARG A 139 -20.26 15.66 -17.33
C ARG A 139 -20.09 15.90 -15.84
N GLU A 140 -20.86 15.14 -15.08
CA GLU A 140 -20.59 14.90 -13.68
C GLU A 140 -19.18 14.31 -13.59
N SER A 141 -18.22 15.19 -13.31
CA SER A 141 -16.85 14.83 -13.01
C SER A 141 -16.89 14.07 -11.70
N LYS A 142 -17.12 12.75 -11.75
CA LYS A 142 -16.73 11.87 -10.67
C LYS A 142 -15.21 11.94 -10.60
N SER A 143 -14.73 12.92 -9.83
CA SER A 143 -13.51 12.79 -9.08
C SER A 143 -13.61 11.45 -8.38
N GLN A 144 -13.03 10.42 -8.99
CA GLN A 144 -12.84 9.13 -8.36
C GLN A 144 -11.86 9.39 -7.24
N ILE A 145 -12.42 9.85 -6.11
CA ILE A 145 -11.88 9.59 -4.79
C ILE A 145 -11.77 8.07 -4.78
N LEU A 146 -10.54 7.60 -5.02
CA LEU A 146 -10.20 6.19 -4.86
C LEU A 146 -10.75 5.79 -3.49
N PRO A 147 -11.48 4.67 -3.38
CA PRO A 147 -12.03 4.28 -2.10
C PRO A 147 -10.88 4.22 -1.09
N SER A 148 -10.90 5.16 -0.16
CA SER A 148 -10.03 5.16 1.00
C SER A 148 -10.41 3.93 1.81
N PHE A 149 -9.82 2.79 1.51
CA PHE A 149 -10.05 1.62 2.34
C PHE A 149 -9.25 1.80 3.63
N LEU A 150 -10.03 2.03 4.70
CA LEU A 150 -9.58 1.92 6.07
C LEU A 150 -9.32 0.42 6.33
N LEU A 151 -8.06 0.03 6.45
CA LEU A 151 -7.67 -1.30 6.93
C LEU A 151 -7.46 -1.30 8.45
#